data_AF-A0A1V5NK82-F1
#
_entry.id   AF-A0A1V5NK82-F1
#
_cell.length_a   1.000
_cell.length_b   1.000
_cell.length_c   1.000
_cell.angle_alpha   90.00
_cell.angle_beta   90.00
_cell.angle_gamma   90.00
#
_symmetry.space_group_name_H-M   'P 1'
#
loop_
_entity.id
_entity.type
_entity.pdbx_description
1 polymer ?
#
loop_
_entity_poly.entity_id
_entity_poly.type
_entity_poly.pdbx_seq_one_letter_code
_entity_poly.pdbx_strand_id
1 'polypeptide(L)'
;MTADLRQYLRNPDKLFRRVKDDQGMLRLSKAAKIYHPGQGVYRSSYKNALRLTATEGNLAYRTADHLRWQQLDFVVGIEIRLSNNHTLNGVPFTDICDDLAGKYPKDFKFTGWHPFCRCNAIPILKTEAEIEQDNDRIDKGRNPSTDSQNKVNEPPGALKQWTQKNKERIANATSLPYFMRDNKKYFNPRRPPLAFCTPALCKYCSASRYTADPP
;
A
#
# COMPACT_ATOMS: atom_id res chain seq x y z
N MET A 1 22.76 -9.77 11.63
CA MET A 1 21.59 -9.34 10.84
C MET A 1 21.53 -9.95 9.44
N THR A 2 22.60 -9.93 8.62
CA THR A 2 22.53 -10.44 7.23
C THR A 2 22.47 -11.96 7.10
N ALA A 3 22.96 -12.74 8.07
CA ALA A 3 22.95 -14.20 8.03
C ALA A 3 21.54 -14.78 8.22
N ASP A 4 20.81 -14.34 9.26
CA ASP A 4 19.46 -14.85 9.58
C ASP A 4 18.41 -14.48 8.53
N LEU A 5 18.62 -13.38 7.80
CA LEU A 5 17.73 -12.96 6.72
C LEU A 5 17.90 -13.82 5.45
N ARG A 6 19.04 -14.50 5.27
CA ARG A 6 19.31 -15.32 4.08
C ARG A 6 18.30 -16.45 3.91
N GLN A 7 17.81 -17.04 5.00
CA GLN A 7 16.83 -18.13 4.95
C GLN A 7 15.52 -17.75 4.25
N TYR A 8 15.16 -16.46 4.26
CA TYR A 8 13.94 -15.94 3.63
C TYR A 8 14.16 -15.52 2.17
N LEU A 9 15.39 -15.61 1.65
CA LEU A 9 15.73 -15.19 0.28
C LEU A 9 15.70 -16.38 -0.67
N ARG A 10 15.22 -16.13 -1.88
CA ARG A 10 15.38 -17.07 -2.99
C ARG A 10 16.84 -17.06 -3.46
N ASN A 11 17.49 -18.23 -3.46
CA ASN A 11 18.89 -18.42 -3.85
C ASN A 11 19.88 -17.55 -3.04
N PRO A 12 19.93 -17.68 -1.71
CA PRO A 12 20.71 -16.78 -0.85
C PRO A 12 22.22 -16.84 -1.12
N ASP A 13 22.73 -18.03 -1.45
CA ASP A 13 24.16 -18.30 -1.63
C ASP A 13 24.66 -18.06 -3.06
N LYS A 14 23.77 -17.72 -4.00
CA LYS A 14 24.19 -17.46 -5.38
C LYS A 14 24.93 -16.13 -5.48
N LEU A 15 26.24 -16.23 -5.75
CA LEU A 15 27.13 -15.08 -5.84
C LEU A 15 27.09 -14.45 -7.25
N PHE A 16 26.06 -13.64 -7.50
CA PHE A 16 25.93 -12.90 -8.75
C PHE A 16 26.77 -11.61 -8.71
N ARG A 17 28.08 -11.75 -8.92
CA ARG A 17 29.04 -10.63 -8.93
C ARG A 17 29.34 -10.11 -10.33
N ARG A 18 29.85 -8.88 -10.40
CA ARG A 18 30.60 -8.41 -11.56
C ARG A 18 32.07 -8.83 -11.42
N VAL A 19 32.70 -9.22 -12.52
CA VAL A 19 34.10 -9.63 -12.63
C VAL A 19 34.77 -8.69 -13.65
N LYS A 20 36.01 -8.28 -13.39
CA LYS A 20 36.78 -7.50 -14.36
C LYS A 20 37.11 -8.38 -15.57
N ASP A 21 36.93 -7.85 -16.77
CA ASP A 21 37.46 -8.44 -17.98
C ASP A 21 38.94 -8.08 -18.17
N ASP A 22 39.55 -8.60 -19.23
CA ASP A 22 40.95 -8.38 -19.57
C ASP A 22 41.27 -6.89 -19.85
N GLN A 23 40.25 -6.08 -20.13
CA GLN A 23 40.33 -4.62 -20.32
C GLN A 23 40.07 -3.85 -19.01
N GLY A 24 39.93 -4.54 -17.88
CA GLY A 24 39.66 -3.96 -16.57
C GLY A 24 38.21 -3.52 -16.33
N MET A 25 37.30 -3.71 -17.28
CA MET A 25 35.89 -3.33 -17.18
C MET A 25 35.06 -4.38 -16.41
N LEU A 26 34.15 -3.92 -15.55
CA LEU A 26 33.29 -4.80 -14.74
C LEU A 26 32.10 -5.36 -15.53
N ARG A 27 32.19 -6.63 -15.94
CA ARG A 27 31.11 -7.37 -16.61
C ARG A 27 30.40 -8.34 -15.67
N LEU A 28 29.16 -8.72 -15.98
CA LEU A 28 28.46 -9.80 -15.25
C LEU A 28 29.19 -11.13 -15.44
N SER A 29 29.30 -11.92 -14.36
CA SER A 29 29.80 -13.31 -14.45
C SER A 29 28.90 -14.17 -15.34
N LYS A 30 29.43 -15.27 -15.90
CA LYS A 30 28.66 -16.20 -16.74
C LYS A 30 27.37 -16.67 -16.04
N ALA A 31 27.46 -17.03 -14.76
CA ALA A 31 26.31 -17.42 -13.94
C ALA A 31 25.28 -16.28 -13.77
N ALA A 32 25.74 -15.04 -13.57
CA ALA A 32 24.85 -13.88 -13.44
C ALA A 32 24.17 -13.47 -14.75
N LYS A 33 24.83 -13.70 -15.90
CA LYS A 33 24.24 -13.48 -17.23
C LYS A 33 23.11 -14.45 -17.52
N ILE A 34 23.25 -15.72 -17.13
CA ILE A 34 22.25 -16.76 -17.37
C ILE A 34 21.03 -16.61 -16.45
N TYR A 35 21.21 -16.02 -15.26
CA TYR A 35 20.15 -15.91 -14.27
C TYR A 35 19.15 -14.78 -14.55
N HIS A 36 17.88 -15.18 -14.73
CA HIS A 36 16.74 -14.31 -15.02
C HIS A 36 15.61 -14.57 -14.02
N PRO A 37 15.58 -13.88 -12.86
CA PRO A 37 14.65 -14.17 -11.77
C PRO A 37 13.22 -13.65 -11.98
N GLY A 38 12.93 -13.04 -13.13
CA GLY A 38 11.65 -12.39 -13.41
C GLY A 38 11.54 -10.97 -12.86
N GLN A 39 10.34 -10.41 -12.98
CA GLN A 39 10.07 -9.03 -12.56
C GLN A 39 10.06 -8.90 -11.03
N GLY A 40 10.56 -7.76 -10.54
CA GLY A 40 10.53 -7.44 -9.12
C GLY A 40 11.50 -8.26 -8.26
N VAL A 41 12.42 -9.03 -8.84
CA VAL A 41 13.46 -9.75 -8.10
C VAL A 41 14.83 -9.31 -8.61
N TYR A 42 15.71 -8.85 -7.72
CA TYR A 42 17.07 -8.49 -8.10
C TYR A 42 17.89 -9.75 -8.41
N ARG A 43 18.82 -9.63 -9.35
CA ARG A 43 19.85 -10.66 -9.55
C ARG A 43 20.75 -10.81 -8.31
N SER A 44 20.96 -9.75 -7.53
CA SER A 44 21.78 -9.80 -6.32
C SER A 44 20.94 -10.22 -5.10
N SER A 45 21.35 -11.30 -4.42
CA SER A 45 20.74 -11.74 -3.14
C SER A 45 20.84 -10.65 -2.07
N TYR A 46 21.96 -9.93 -2.00
CA TYR A 46 22.13 -8.77 -1.12
C TYR A 46 21.09 -7.68 -1.36
N LYS A 47 20.81 -7.29 -2.61
CA LYS A 47 19.78 -6.29 -2.92
C LYS A 47 18.37 -6.78 -2.58
N ASN A 48 18.09 -8.07 -2.74
CA ASN A 48 16.82 -8.65 -2.30
C ASN A 48 16.69 -8.63 -0.77
N ALA A 49 17.76 -8.95 -0.04
CA ALA A 49 17.81 -8.85 1.42
C ALA A 49 17.51 -7.42 1.88
N LEU A 50 18.21 -6.45 1.30
CA LEU A 50 18.02 -5.03 1.60
C LEU A 50 16.58 -4.59 1.33
N ARG A 51 15.98 -5.05 0.22
CA ARG A 51 14.57 -4.76 -0.10
C ARG A 51 13.61 -5.35 0.91
N LEU A 52 13.81 -6.61 1.28
CA LEU A 52 12.99 -7.29 2.27
C LEU A 52 13.06 -6.52 3.58
N THR A 53 14.24 -6.29 4.13
CA THR A 53 14.42 -5.61 5.42
C THR A 53 13.82 -4.21 5.42
N ALA A 54 14.08 -3.40 4.38
CA ALA A 54 13.57 -2.04 4.34
C ALA A 54 12.05 -1.99 4.16
N THR A 55 11.48 -2.88 3.33
CA THR A 55 10.03 -2.88 3.07
C THR A 55 9.25 -3.43 4.26
N GLU A 56 9.68 -4.56 4.82
CA GLU A 56 9.02 -5.19 5.98
C GLU A 56 9.13 -4.33 7.24
N GLY A 57 10.30 -3.72 7.47
CA GLY A 57 10.48 -2.77 8.58
C GLY A 57 9.53 -1.58 8.46
N ASN A 58 9.53 -0.92 7.30
CA ASN A 58 8.63 0.22 7.05
C ASN A 58 7.14 -0.17 7.17
N LEU A 59 6.77 -1.35 6.68
CA LEU A 59 5.43 -1.90 6.80
C LEU A 59 5.03 -2.08 8.26
N ALA A 60 5.92 -2.65 9.09
CA ALA A 60 5.67 -2.88 10.51
C ALA A 60 5.46 -1.57 11.27
N TYR A 61 6.38 -0.60 11.14
CA TYR A 61 6.26 0.69 11.82
C TYR A 61 4.99 1.46 11.41
N ARG A 62 4.70 1.53 10.11
CA ARG A 62 3.48 2.22 9.62
C ARG A 62 2.20 1.50 10.03
N THR A 63 2.22 0.17 10.11
CA THR A 63 1.09 -0.59 10.64
C THR A 63 0.88 -0.31 12.12
N ALA A 64 1.95 -0.23 12.91
CA ALA A 64 1.86 0.13 14.33
C ALA A 64 1.28 1.55 14.52
N ASP A 65 1.73 2.53 13.73
CA ASP A 65 1.15 3.88 13.75
C ASP A 65 -0.34 3.88 13.38
N HIS A 66 -0.72 3.15 12.33
CA HIS A 66 -2.12 3.03 11.93
C HIS A 66 -2.99 2.45 13.06
N LEU A 67 -2.55 1.36 13.71
CA LEU A 67 -3.26 0.73 14.82
C LEU A 67 -3.35 1.66 16.04
N ARG A 68 -2.25 2.33 16.38
CA ARG A 68 -2.21 3.33 17.44
C ARG A 68 -3.20 4.46 17.17
N TRP A 69 -3.22 5.00 15.97
CA TRP A 69 -4.17 6.08 15.60
C TRP A 69 -5.62 5.63 15.67
N GLN A 70 -5.94 4.36 15.37
CA GLN A 70 -7.32 3.87 15.52
C GLN A 70 -7.83 4.01 16.96
N GLN A 71 -6.95 3.86 17.96
CA GLN A 71 -7.29 3.93 19.38
C GLN A 71 -7.37 5.36 19.94
N LEU A 72 -6.92 6.37 19.20
CA LEU A 72 -6.88 7.76 19.65
C LEU A 72 -8.09 8.53 19.11
N ASP A 73 -9.02 8.93 19.97
CA ASP A 73 -10.28 9.58 19.58
C ASP A 73 -10.08 10.98 18.99
N PHE A 74 -9.02 11.69 19.41
CA PHE A 74 -8.67 13.01 18.89
C PHE A 74 -7.97 12.96 17.51
N VAL A 75 -7.66 11.77 16.97
CA VAL A 75 -7.18 11.60 15.59
C VAL A 75 -8.38 11.38 14.67
N VAL A 76 -8.55 12.25 13.67
CA VAL A 76 -9.74 12.31 12.80
C VAL A 76 -9.43 12.12 11.31
N GLY A 77 -8.17 11.85 10.98
CA GLY A 77 -7.69 11.59 9.63
C GLY A 77 -6.19 11.34 9.62
N ILE A 78 -5.64 11.11 8.43
CA ILE A 78 -4.19 11.06 8.22
C ILE A 78 -3.81 11.94 7.03
N GLU A 79 -2.63 12.54 7.07
CA GLU A 79 -2.03 13.23 5.92
C GLU A 79 -0.81 12.46 5.48
N ILE A 80 -0.82 11.99 4.23
CA ILE A 80 0.30 11.30 3.60
C ILE A 80 1.17 12.34 2.92
N ARG A 81 2.42 12.44 3.37
CA ARG A 81 3.41 13.40 2.89
C ARG A 81 4.58 12.68 2.20
N LEU A 82 5.15 13.34 1.21
CA LEU A 82 6.37 12.87 0.57
C LEU A 82 7.52 12.94 1.57
N SER A 83 8.44 11.99 1.49
CA SER A 83 9.74 12.17 2.12
C SER A 83 10.51 13.26 1.37
N ASN A 84 11.31 14.05 2.07
CA ASN A 84 12.24 15.04 1.49
C ASN A 84 13.35 14.42 0.60
N ASN A 85 13.23 13.15 0.21
CA ASN A 85 14.20 12.41 -0.59
C ASN A 85 13.49 11.59 -1.67
N HIS A 86 12.61 12.25 -2.42
CA HIS A 86 12.01 11.69 -3.63
C HIS A 86 12.95 11.91 -4.82
N THR A 87 14.00 11.08 -4.86
CA THR A 87 15.05 11.18 -5.87
C THR A 87 15.40 9.80 -6.43
N LEU A 88 15.77 9.78 -7.70
CA LEU A 88 16.36 8.64 -8.37
C LEU A 88 17.80 8.99 -8.76
N ASN A 89 18.78 8.32 -8.14
CA ASN A 89 20.21 8.58 -8.34
C ASN A 89 20.62 10.05 -8.07
N GLY A 90 19.99 10.69 -7.08
CA GLY A 90 20.29 12.08 -6.70
C GLY A 90 19.58 13.14 -7.54
N VAL A 91 18.78 12.74 -8.53
CA VAL A 91 17.96 13.64 -9.34
C VAL A 91 16.50 13.55 -8.87
N PRO A 92 15.76 14.67 -8.76
CA PRO A 92 14.33 14.65 -8.48
C PRO A 92 13.60 13.69 -9.43
N PHE A 93 12.70 12.91 -8.87
CA PHE A 93 11.89 11.96 -9.61
C PHE A 93 10.42 12.23 -9.29
N THR A 94 9.52 11.79 -10.15
CA THR A 94 8.09 11.89 -9.90
C THR A 94 7.50 10.50 -10.05
N ASP A 95 6.78 10.05 -9.03
CA ASP A 95 6.09 8.77 -9.04
C ASP A 95 4.70 8.87 -8.39
N ILE A 96 4.12 7.71 -8.11
CA ILE A 96 2.81 7.58 -7.48
C ILE A 96 2.72 8.32 -6.13
N CYS A 97 3.82 8.50 -5.40
CA CYS A 97 3.83 9.25 -4.14
C CYS A 97 3.44 10.71 -4.34
N ASP A 98 3.94 11.33 -5.42
CA ASP A 98 3.64 12.71 -5.78
C ASP A 98 2.15 12.86 -6.10
N ASP A 99 1.64 11.94 -6.94
CA ASP A 99 0.23 11.96 -7.37
C ASP A 99 -0.75 11.72 -6.23
N LEU A 100 -0.38 10.86 -5.27
CA LEU A 100 -1.29 10.37 -4.22
C LEU A 100 -1.03 10.99 -2.84
N ALA A 101 -0.15 11.98 -2.73
CA ALA A 101 0.00 12.74 -1.50
C ALA A 101 -1.30 13.49 -1.16
N GLY A 102 -1.59 13.63 0.14
CA GLY A 102 -2.78 14.35 0.58
C GLY A 102 -3.41 13.78 1.84
N LYS A 103 -4.64 14.25 2.10
CA LYS A 103 -5.41 13.89 3.29
C LYS A 103 -6.29 12.68 3.01
N TYR A 104 -6.28 11.71 3.92
CA TYR A 104 -7.04 10.47 3.84
C TYR A 104 -7.83 10.24 5.13
N PRO A 105 -8.91 9.45 5.08
CA PRO A 105 -9.66 9.10 6.28
C PRO A 105 -8.81 8.32 7.27
N LYS A 106 -9.17 8.40 8.55
CA LYS A 106 -8.44 7.79 9.67
C LYS A 106 -8.18 6.30 9.47
N ASP A 107 -9.12 5.59 8.86
CA ASP A 107 -9.06 4.16 8.66
C ASP A 107 -8.39 3.74 7.34
N PHE A 108 -7.88 4.68 6.55
CA PHE A 108 -7.00 4.36 5.43
C PHE A 108 -5.65 3.86 5.96
N LYS A 109 -5.34 2.59 5.71
CA LYS A 109 -4.08 1.96 6.12
C LYS A 109 -2.98 2.24 5.10
N PHE A 110 -2.14 3.24 5.38
CA PHE A 110 -0.97 3.56 4.57
C PHE A 110 0.27 2.83 5.05
N THR A 111 0.84 1.96 4.22
CA THR A 111 2.08 1.22 4.49
C THR A 111 3.21 1.54 3.51
N GLY A 112 2.97 2.48 2.60
CA GLY A 112 3.83 2.82 1.47
C GLY A 112 3.15 2.53 0.13
N TRP A 113 3.41 3.37 -0.87
CA TRP A 113 2.84 3.18 -2.21
C TRP A 113 3.58 2.13 -3.04
N HIS A 114 4.88 1.96 -2.79
CA HIS A 114 5.76 1.04 -3.50
C HIS A 114 6.87 0.50 -2.56
N PRO A 115 7.60 -0.55 -2.97
CA PRO A 115 8.77 -1.01 -2.23
C PRO A 115 9.79 0.12 -2.03
N PHE A 116 10.50 0.12 -0.89
CA PHE A 116 11.39 1.20 -0.46
C PHE A 116 10.76 2.59 -0.35
N CYS A 117 9.43 2.71 -0.34
CA CYS A 117 8.78 4.00 -0.13
C CYS A 117 9.18 4.56 1.24
N ARG A 118 9.66 5.81 1.24
CA ARG A 118 10.12 6.55 2.44
C ARG A 118 9.11 7.58 2.93
N CYS A 119 8.06 7.85 2.13
CA CYS A 119 6.95 8.73 2.48
C CYS A 119 6.28 8.29 3.79
N ASN A 120 5.69 9.21 4.52
CA ASN A 120 5.12 8.95 5.84
C ASN A 120 3.71 9.51 5.93
N ALA A 121 2.93 8.95 6.86
CA ALA A 121 1.67 9.52 7.28
C ALA A 121 1.87 10.26 8.60
N ILE A 122 1.12 11.34 8.78
CA ILE A 122 0.99 12.03 10.06
C ILE A 122 -0.49 12.08 10.45
N PRO A 123 -0.83 12.06 11.74
CA PRO A 123 -2.22 12.14 12.16
C PRO A 123 -2.77 13.56 11.95
N ILE A 124 -4.01 13.66 11.50
CA ILE A 124 -4.79 14.89 11.51
C ILE A 124 -5.58 14.89 12.83
N LEU A 125 -5.37 15.92 13.63
CA LEU A 125 -5.95 16.03 14.97
C LEU A 125 -7.21 16.90 14.95
N LYS A 126 -8.04 16.72 15.96
CA LYS A 126 -9.07 17.69 16.35
C LYS A 126 -8.45 19.04 16.70
N THR A 127 -9.28 20.07 16.68
CA THR A 127 -8.89 21.39 17.21
C THR A 127 -8.83 21.35 18.74
N GLU A 128 -8.10 22.28 19.36
CA GLU A 128 -8.00 22.36 20.82
C GLU A 128 -9.37 22.51 21.48
N ALA A 129 -10.23 23.36 20.93
CA ALA A 129 -11.60 23.56 21.44
C ALA A 129 -12.47 22.29 21.37
N GLU A 130 -12.29 21.46 20.33
CA GLU A 130 -12.99 20.17 20.24
C GLU A 130 -12.45 19.16 21.27
N ILE A 131 -11.14 19.21 21.58
CA ILE A 131 -10.52 18.36 22.60
C ILE A 131 -11.01 18.78 24.00
N GLU A 132 -11.09 20.08 24.28
CA GLU A 132 -11.65 20.61 25.54
C GLU A 132 -13.11 20.16 25.73
N GLN A 133 -13.93 20.25 24.68
CA GLN A 133 -15.30 19.73 24.70
C GLN A 133 -15.37 18.23 24.91
N ASP A 134 -14.43 17.46 24.35
CA ASP A 134 -14.34 16.02 24.59
C ASP A 134 -13.95 15.69 26.03
N ASN A 135 -13.02 16.45 26.63
CA ASN A 135 -12.63 16.30 28.03
C ASN A 135 -13.83 16.57 28.96
N ASP A 136 -14.58 17.64 28.72
CA ASP A 136 -15.82 17.96 29.43
C ASP A 136 -16.87 16.82 29.35
N ARG A 137 -16.89 16.08 28.24
CA ARG A 137 -17.77 14.92 28.06
C ARG A 137 -17.26 13.72 28.85
N ILE A 138 -15.96 13.46 28.82
CA ILE A 138 -15.31 12.39 29.57
C ILE A 138 -15.53 12.59 31.07
N ASP A 139 -15.37 13.82 31.58
CA ASP A 139 -15.61 14.16 32.99
C ASP A 139 -17.05 13.89 33.42
N LYS A 140 -17.99 13.98 32.46
CA LYS A 140 -19.42 13.64 32.64
C LYS A 140 -19.73 12.16 32.36
N GLY A 141 -18.71 11.32 32.22
CA GLY A 141 -18.86 9.88 31.93
C GLY A 141 -19.35 9.55 30.51
N ARG A 142 -19.20 10.47 29.56
CA ARG A 142 -19.61 10.31 28.15
C ARG A 142 -18.39 10.10 27.25
N ASN A 143 -18.59 9.44 26.12
CA ASN A 143 -17.54 9.29 25.11
C ASN A 143 -17.25 10.61 24.37
N PRO A 144 -16.00 10.81 23.91
CA PRO A 144 -15.64 11.86 22.96
C PRO A 144 -16.56 11.89 21.73
N SER A 145 -16.72 13.06 21.14
CA SER A 145 -17.43 13.21 19.87
C SER A 145 -16.69 12.46 18.76
N THR A 146 -17.42 11.92 17.79
CA THR A 146 -16.81 11.35 16.57
C THR A 146 -16.63 12.38 15.46
N ASP A 147 -17.14 13.60 15.66
CA ASP A 147 -17.12 14.66 14.67
C ASP A 147 -16.02 15.68 14.96
N SER A 148 -15.54 16.30 13.89
CA SER A 148 -14.55 17.35 13.92
C SER A 148 -14.56 18.11 12.60
N GLN A 149 -14.24 19.40 12.66
CA GLN A 149 -14.02 20.23 11.47
C GLN A 149 -12.85 19.72 10.63
N ASN A 150 -11.88 19.03 11.24
CA ASN A 150 -10.72 18.47 10.57
C ASN A 150 -10.93 17.04 10.03
N LYS A 151 -12.12 16.47 10.23
CA LYS A 151 -12.42 15.09 9.86
C LYS A 151 -12.35 14.89 8.35
N VAL A 152 -11.62 13.85 7.93
CA VAL A 152 -11.49 13.48 6.51
C VAL A 152 -12.36 12.26 6.26
N ASN A 153 -13.40 12.42 5.44
CA ASN A 153 -14.37 11.35 5.18
C ASN A 153 -14.01 10.49 3.97
N GLU A 154 -13.42 11.09 2.94
CA GLU A 154 -13.09 10.41 1.69
C GLU A 154 -11.62 10.61 1.31
N PRO A 155 -10.98 9.65 0.62
CA PRO A 155 -9.66 9.83 0.02
C PRO A 155 -9.64 10.97 -1.00
N PRO A 156 -8.45 11.51 -1.35
CA PRO A 156 -8.35 12.59 -2.32
C PRO A 156 -8.81 12.12 -3.71
N GLY A 157 -9.42 13.04 -4.48
CA GLY A 157 -9.90 12.74 -5.84
C GLY A 157 -8.82 12.19 -6.77
N ALA A 158 -7.55 12.55 -6.54
CA ALA A 158 -6.39 12.01 -7.23
C ALA A 158 -6.30 10.47 -7.13
N LEU A 159 -6.69 9.88 -5.99
CA LEU A 159 -6.71 8.42 -5.84
C LEU A 159 -7.70 7.76 -6.79
N LYS A 160 -8.89 8.34 -6.93
CA LYS A 160 -9.93 7.84 -7.85
C LYS A 160 -9.48 7.98 -9.30
N GLN A 161 -8.88 9.11 -9.66
CA GLN A 161 -8.33 9.34 -11.00
C GLN A 161 -7.20 8.36 -11.33
N TRP A 162 -6.27 8.17 -10.40
CA TRP A 162 -5.19 7.20 -10.54
C TRP A 162 -5.71 5.78 -10.71
N THR A 163 -6.72 5.39 -9.92
CA THR A 163 -7.36 4.07 -10.01
C THR A 163 -8.01 3.85 -11.37
N GLN A 164 -8.73 4.85 -11.87
CA GLN A 164 -9.36 4.79 -13.19
C GLN A 164 -8.32 4.69 -14.32
N LYS A 165 -7.25 5.49 -14.25
CA LYS A 165 -6.14 5.46 -15.21
C LYS A 165 -5.42 4.11 -15.24
N ASN A 166 -5.40 3.38 -14.12
CA ASN A 166 -4.72 2.09 -13.99
C ASN A 166 -5.67 0.88 -13.98
N LYS A 167 -6.95 1.06 -14.32
CA LYS A 167 -7.99 0.03 -14.19
C LYS A 167 -7.64 -1.28 -14.89
N GLU A 168 -7.14 -1.23 -16.12
CA GLU A 168 -6.74 -2.43 -16.87
C GLU A 168 -5.57 -3.16 -16.22
N ARG A 169 -4.55 -2.41 -15.77
CA ARG A 169 -3.39 -2.97 -15.06
C ARG A 169 -3.80 -3.65 -13.76
N ILE A 170 -4.75 -3.04 -13.04
CA ILE A 170 -5.31 -3.57 -11.80
C ILE A 170 -6.11 -4.85 -12.08
N ALA A 171 -6.94 -4.88 -13.12
CA ALA A 171 -7.75 -6.04 -13.49
C ALA A 171 -6.90 -7.24 -13.90
N ASN A 172 -5.79 -7.01 -14.60
CA ASN A 172 -4.88 -8.05 -15.09
C ASN A 172 -3.76 -8.41 -14.09
N ALA A 173 -3.71 -7.74 -12.92
CA ALA A 173 -2.64 -7.97 -11.95
C ALA A 173 -2.83 -9.31 -11.23
N THR A 174 -1.78 -10.15 -11.24
CA THR A 174 -1.74 -11.38 -10.43
C THR A 174 -1.79 -11.09 -8.92
N SER A 175 -1.23 -9.95 -8.50
CA SER A 175 -1.22 -9.53 -7.10
C SER A 175 -1.36 -8.02 -6.99
N LEU A 176 -2.25 -7.57 -6.11
CA LEU A 176 -2.47 -6.14 -5.86
C LEU A 176 -1.46 -5.56 -4.86
N PRO A 177 -1.08 -4.28 -5.01
CA PRO A 177 -0.28 -3.56 -4.02
C PRO A 177 -0.90 -3.59 -2.61
N TYR A 178 -0.07 -3.51 -1.57
CA TYR A 178 -0.52 -3.54 -0.17
C TYR A 178 -1.60 -2.50 0.12
N PHE A 179 -1.40 -1.24 -0.29
CA PHE A 179 -2.37 -0.18 -0.04
C PHE A 179 -3.74 -0.45 -0.69
N MET A 180 -3.82 -1.19 -1.80
CA MET A 180 -5.11 -1.56 -2.38
C MET A 180 -5.76 -2.72 -1.63
N ARG A 181 -4.96 -3.72 -1.23
CA ARG A 181 -5.44 -4.90 -0.50
C ARG A 181 -5.95 -4.57 0.90
N ASP A 182 -5.28 -3.64 1.57
CA ASP A 182 -5.61 -3.24 2.94
C ASP A 182 -6.79 -2.27 2.99
N ASN A 183 -7.11 -1.62 1.86
CA ASN A 183 -8.10 -0.55 1.78
C ASN A 183 -9.23 -0.84 0.78
N LYS A 184 -9.68 -2.11 0.70
CA LYS A 184 -10.63 -2.58 -0.33
C LYS A 184 -11.87 -1.71 -0.47
N LYS A 185 -12.38 -1.13 0.62
CA LYS A 185 -13.58 -0.29 0.62
C LYS A 185 -13.48 0.94 -0.30
N TYR A 186 -12.27 1.46 -0.53
CA TYR A 186 -12.05 2.64 -1.38
C TYR A 186 -11.78 2.29 -2.85
N PHE A 187 -11.42 1.04 -3.15
CA PHE A 187 -11.10 0.60 -4.52
C PHE A 187 -12.15 -0.33 -5.12
N ASN A 188 -12.92 -1.00 -4.27
CA ASN A 188 -14.02 -1.87 -4.63
C ASN A 188 -15.20 -1.49 -3.73
N PRO A 189 -16.01 -0.49 -4.11
CA PRO A 189 -17.26 -0.25 -3.42
C PRO A 189 -18.02 -1.57 -3.53
N ARG A 190 -18.21 -2.28 -2.40
CA ARG A 190 -19.03 -3.49 -2.40
C ARG A 190 -20.32 -3.12 -3.11
N ARG A 191 -20.67 -3.90 -4.15
CA ARG A 191 -22.06 -4.15 -4.53
C ARG A 191 -22.86 -4.18 -3.23
N PRO A 192 -24.01 -3.47 -3.11
CA PRO A 192 -24.78 -3.49 -1.87
C PRO A 192 -24.91 -4.94 -1.39
N PRO A 193 -24.87 -5.18 -0.07
CA PRO A 193 -25.01 -6.55 0.45
C PRO A 193 -26.20 -7.15 -0.28
N LEU A 194 -26.02 -8.34 -0.87
CA LEU A 194 -27.08 -9.03 -1.61
C LEU A 194 -28.33 -8.96 -0.73
N ALA A 195 -29.21 -8.01 -1.02
CA ALA A 195 -30.52 -7.97 -0.43
C ALA A 195 -31.09 -9.33 -0.80
N PHE A 196 -31.46 -10.10 0.23
CA PHE A 196 -32.15 -11.37 0.06
C PHE A 196 -33.06 -11.23 -1.16
N CYS A 197 -32.72 -11.96 -2.21
CA CYS A 197 -33.45 -11.91 -3.46
C CYS A 197 -34.83 -12.45 -3.11
N THR A 198 -35.76 -11.55 -2.81
CA THR A 198 -37.15 -11.93 -2.67
C THR A 198 -37.58 -12.42 -4.05
N PRO A 199 -38.37 -13.50 -4.14
CA PRO A 199 -38.66 -14.17 -5.42
C PRO A 199 -39.35 -13.28 -6.48
N ALA A 200 -39.74 -12.05 -6.12
CA ALA A 200 -40.54 -11.16 -6.95
C ALA A 200 -39.79 -10.46 -8.10
N LEU A 201 -38.44 -10.45 -8.13
CA LEU A 201 -37.67 -9.73 -9.16
C LEU A 201 -36.85 -10.64 -10.11
N CYS A 202 -37.07 -11.95 -10.07
CA CYS A 202 -36.44 -12.91 -10.97
C CYS A 202 -37.18 -13.00 -12.33
N LYS A 203 -37.26 -11.89 -13.07
CA LYS A 203 -37.72 -11.89 -14.48
C LYS A 203 -36.68 -11.40 -15.48
N TYR A 204 -35.53 -10.90 -15.02
CA TYR A 204 -34.50 -10.33 -15.89
C TYR A 204 -33.12 -11.01 -15.82
N CYS A 205 -32.98 -12.11 -15.07
CA CYS A 205 -31.73 -12.86 -14.99
C CYS A 205 -31.83 -14.17 -15.79
N SER A 206 -32.13 -14.06 -17.08
CA SER A 206 -32.15 -15.19 -18.01
C SER A 206 -31.37 -14.82 -19.28
N ALA A 207 -30.05 -14.79 -19.19
CA ALA A 207 -29.17 -14.85 -20.36
C ALA A 207 -27.75 -15.25 -19.96
N SER A 208 -27.51 -16.54 -19.85
CA SER A 208 -26.29 -17.22 -20.32
C SER A 208 -26.30 -18.63 -19.73
N ARG A 209 -26.85 -19.55 -20.52
CA ARG A 209 -26.86 -20.99 -20.25
C ARG A 209 -26.34 -21.68 -21.51
N TYR A 210 -25.38 -22.58 -21.29
CA TYR A 210 -24.88 -23.64 -22.19
C TYR A 210 -23.98 -23.25 -23.36
N THR A 211 -22.78 -23.85 -23.43
CA THR A 211 -22.62 -25.18 -24.03
C THR A 211 -21.36 -25.86 -23.47
N ALA A 212 -21.55 -27.07 -22.93
CA ALA A 212 -20.52 -28.07 -22.76
C ALA A 212 -21.22 -29.39 -23.09
N ASP A 213 -20.95 -29.93 -24.28
CA ASP A 213 -21.41 -31.26 -24.67
C ASP A 213 -20.19 -32.20 -24.69
N PRO A 214 -20.30 -33.40 -24.07
CA PRO A 214 -19.33 -34.48 -24.21
C PRO A 214 -19.86 -35.58 -25.16
N PRO A 215 -18.99 -36.53 -25.53
CA PRO A 215 -19.23 -37.92 -25.13
C PRO A 215 -18.21 -38.44 -24.09
#